data_AF-A0AA35KLV1-F1
#
_entry.id   AF-A0AA35KLV1-F1
#
_cell.length_a   1.000
_cell.length_b   1.000
_cell.length_c   1.000
_cell.angle_alpha   90.00
_cell.angle_beta   90.00
_cell.angle_gamma   90.00
#
_symmetry.space_group_name_H-M   'P 1'
#
loop_
_entity.id
_entity.type
_entity.pdbx_description
1 polymer ?
#
loop_
_entity_poly.entity_id
_entity_poly.type
_entity_poly.pdbx_seq_one_letter_code
_entity_poly.pdbx_strand_id
1 'polypeptide(L)'
;MFVSCDGSACPDFKGFMLLMPAVSVGNVGQLAVDLVISTVGMSKVGYFYTDCLVPMVGNNPYATTEENTTELCTNAEVYAAPSKQLAVLQIRSLFIKNKYRSFCQTLLSWVKSCSFAKIVLLSSSHAYQRNDQQLHGTSLRYLLSSAVEKAVGDQMQRLNRRELEQTAAFPGVTDEKVFHIPGGGITKLLFTESCTKGIPMIVLLKFCSEGDNIPDALALADYLNEWLQLTANQVKVCQPTVNMESCSSPAKSSRWKIPSSWKLLYGSGLPPALF
;
A
#
# COMPACT_ATOMS: atom_id res chain seq x y z
N MET A 1 -15.06 0.02 12.56
CA MET A 1 -14.61 0.46 13.89
C MET A 1 -13.39 -0.35 14.27
N PHE A 2 -12.38 0.28 14.87
CA PHE A 2 -11.18 -0.43 15.31
C PHE A 2 -11.48 -1.28 16.56
N VAL A 3 -10.96 -2.50 16.59
CA VAL A 3 -11.07 -3.44 17.71
C VAL A 3 -9.66 -3.87 18.10
N SER A 4 -9.22 -3.58 19.33
CA SER A 4 -7.87 -3.92 19.79
C SER A 4 -7.70 -5.42 20.04
N CYS A 5 -6.51 -5.96 19.78
CA CYS A 5 -6.19 -7.35 20.10
C CYS A 5 -6.10 -7.61 21.61
N ASP A 6 -5.70 -6.62 22.41
CA ASP A 6 -5.56 -6.71 23.86
C ASP A 6 -6.84 -6.34 24.64
N GLY A 7 -7.94 -6.05 23.93
CA GLY A 7 -9.20 -5.62 24.53
C GLY A 7 -9.18 -4.22 25.14
N SER A 8 -8.10 -3.46 25.00
CA SER A 8 -8.03 -2.05 25.42
C SER A 8 -8.86 -1.13 24.50
N ALA A 9 -9.15 0.08 24.98
CA ALA A 9 -9.73 1.15 24.15
C ALA A 9 -8.81 1.46 22.94
N CYS A 10 -9.31 2.16 21.90
CA CYS A 10 -8.50 2.46 20.69
C CYS A 10 -7.09 2.93 21.11
N PRO A 11 -6.01 2.23 20.68
CA PRO A 11 -4.66 2.70 20.88
C PRO A 11 -4.57 4.15 20.40
N ASP A 12 -3.95 5.00 21.20
CA ASP A 12 -3.73 6.37 20.77
C ASP A 12 -2.69 6.38 19.64
N PHE A 13 -3.17 6.47 18.41
CA PHE A 13 -2.36 6.62 17.21
C PHE A 13 -1.98 8.09 16.95
N LYS A 14 -2.02 8.93 17.99
CA LYS A 14 -1.62 10.33 17.90
C LYS A 14 -0.22 10.47 17.32
N GLY A 15 -0.13 11.21 16.22
CA GLY A 15 1.12 11.43 15.50
C GLY A 15 1.52 10.30 14.56
N PHE A 16 0.86 9.14 14.59
CA PHE A 16 1.17 8.05 13.67
C PHE A 16 0.76 8.40 12.25
N MET A 17 1.53 7.86 11.30
CA MET A 17 1.12 7.74 9.91
C MET A 17 0.30 6.45 9.74
N LEU A 18 -0.87 6.55 9.11
CA LEU A 18 -1.62 5.39 8.64
C LEU A 18 -1.22 5.08 7.20
N LEU A 19 -0.52 3.97 6.96
CA LEU A 19 -0.35 3.40 5.63
C LEU A 19 -1.49 2.43 5.36
N MET A 20 -2.08 2.49 4.18
CA MET A 20 -3.12 1.54 3.79
C MET A 20 -3.15 1.30 2.28
N PRO A 21 -3.62 0.13 1.82
CA PRO A 21 -3.83 -0.10 0.41
C PRO A 21 -5.21 0.39 -0.03
N ALA A 22 -5.33 0.75 -1.30
CA ALA A 22 -6.58 0.63 -2.02
C ALA A 22 -6.71 -0.80 -2.56
N VAL A 23 -7.92 -1.37 -2.47
CA VAL A 23 -8.27 -2.56 -3.25
C VAL A 23 -8.52 -2.10 -4.69
N SER A 24 -7.47 -2.17 -5.51
CA SER A 24 -7.41 -1.66 -6.89
C SER A 24 -6.74 -2.68 -7.82
N VAL A 25 -6.78 -2.44 -9.13
CA VAL A 25 -6.24 -3.33 -10.19
C VAL A 25 -4.90 -3.97 -9.82
N GLY A 26 -4.78 -5.29 -10.00
CA GLY A 26 -3.55 -6.03 -9.73
C GLY A 26 -3.15 -6.10 -8.25
N ASN A 27 -4.00 -5.65 -7.33
CA ASN A 27 -3.80 -5.68 -5.87
C ASN A 27 -2.44 -5.09 -5.42
N VAL A 28 -1.85 -4.20 -6.24
CA VAL A 28 -0.47 -3.72 -6.07
C VAL A 28 -0.28 -3.04 -4.71
N GLY A 29 -1.25 -2.24 -4.27
CA GLY A 29 -1.23 -1.60 -2.97
C GLY A 29 -1.21 -2.60 -1.82
N GLN A 30 -2.06 -3.64 -1.89
CA GLN A 30 -2.15 -4.69 -0.87
C GLN A 30 -0.84 -5.49 -0.80
N LEU A 31 -0.28 -5.84 -1.95
CA LEU A 31 1.02 -6.53 -2.05
C LEU A 31 2.18 -5.65 -1.54
N ALA A 32 2.16 -4.35 -1.82
CA ALA A 32 3.20 -3.43 -1.33
C ALA A 32 3.12 -3.26 0.21
N VAL A 33 1.91 -3.18 0.76
CA VAL A 33 1.70 -3.16 2.22
C VAL A 33 2.18 -4.46 2.87
N ASP A 34 1.98 -5.60 2.22
CA ASP A 34 2.50 -6.91 2.64
C ASP A 34 4.02 -6.91 2.82
N LEU A 35 4.75 -6.31 1.88
CA LEU A 35 6.20 -6.15 1.95
C LEU A 35 6.60 -5.28 3.15
N VAL A 36 5.88 -4.18 3.40
CA VAL A 36 6.16 -3.27 4.53
C VAL A 36 5.96 -3.99 5.87
N ILE A 37 4.82 -4.65 6.06
CA ILE A 37 4.51 -5.38 7.31
C ILE A 37 5.57 -6.44 7.59
N SER A 38 5.86 -7.27 6.59
CA SER A 38 6.83 -8.36 6.70
C SER A 38 8.25 -7.84 6.97
N THR A 39 8.68 -6.79 6.26
CA THR A 39 10.06 -6.28 6.35
C THR A 39 10.33 -5.49 7.61
N VAL A 40 9.37 -4.68 8.06
CA VAL A 40 9.49 -3.92 9.32
C VAL A 40 9.28 -4.84 10.53
N GLY A 41 8.66 -6.01 10.35
CA GLY A 41 8.35 -6.94 11.45
C GLY A 41 7.24 -6.40 12.35
N MET A 42 6.18 -5.86 11.75
CA MET A 42 5.11 -5.21 12.50
C MET A 42 4.22 -6.23 13.21
N SER A 43 3.79 -5.91 14.43
CA SER A 43 2.85 -6.73 15.20
C SER A 43 1.41 -6.34 14.91
N LYS A 44 0.51 -7.31 14.87
CA LYS A 44 -0.94 -7.07 14.78
C LYS A 44 -1.42 -6.46 16.09
N VAL A 45 -2.05 -5.29 16.02
CA VAL A 45 -2.57 -4.55 17.17
C VAL A 45 -4.09 -4.52 17.22
N GLY A 46 -4.76 -4.87 16.13
CA GLY A 46 -6.21 -4.94 16.10
C GLY A 46 -6.79 -5.24 14.74
N TYR A 47 -8.10 -5.07 14.66
CA TYR A 47 -8.92 -5.35 13.49
C TYR A 47 -9.71 -4.10 13.10
N PHE A 48 -9.89 -3.89 11.81
CA PHE A 48 -10.81 -2.86 11.32
C PHE A 48 -12.17 -3.50 11.04
N TYR A 49 -12.99 -3.64 12.08
CA TYR A 49 -14.30 -4.28 11.99
C TYR A 49 -15.26 -3.47 11.12
N THR A 50 -15.77 -4.09 10.05
CA THR A 50 -16.68 -3.44 9.10
C THR A 50 -17.55 -4.46 8.38
N ASP A 51 -18.78 -4.09 8.06
CA ASP A 51 -19.71 -4.82 7.20
C ASP A 51 -19.55 -4.48 5.71
N CYS A 52 -18.53 -3.68 5.37
CA CYS A 52 -18.32 -3.19 4.01
C CYS A 52 -17.42 -4.10 3.17
N LEU A 53 -16.86 -5.14 3.78
CA LEU A 53 -15.88 -6.05 3.21
C LEU A 53 -16.41 -7.49 3.26
N VAL A 54 -16.09 -8.29 2.25
CA VAL A 54 -16.47 -9.70 2.22
C VAL A 54 -15.83 -10.43 3.41
N PRO A 55 -16.59 -11.19 4.23
CA PRO A 55 -16.03 -11.95 5.33
C PRO A 55 -15.01 -12.98 4.83
N MET A 56 -13.86 -13.06 5.51
CA MET A 56 -12.88 -14.10 5.26
C MET A 56 -12.13 -14.46 6.54
N VAL A 57 -11.64 -15.70 6.59
CA VAL A 57 -10.69 -16.17 7.59
C VAL A 57 -9.65 -17.02 6.89
N GLY A 58 -8.40 -16.92 7.32
CA GLY A 58 -7.31 -17.73 6.80
C GLY A 58 -6.15 -17.80 7.78
N ASN A 59 -5.09 -18.50 7.38
CA ASN A 59 -3.86 -18.60 8.16
C ASN A 59 -3.11 -17.27 8.16
N ASN A 60 -2.24 -17.07 9.15
CA ASN A 60 -1.36 -15.91 9.22
C ASN A 60 -0.47 -15.77 7.97
N PRO A 61 -0.65 -14.71 7.15
CA PRO A 61 0.06 -14.54 5.89
C PRO A 61 1.54 -14.17 6.08
N TYR A 62 1.95 -13.82 7.31
CA TYR A 62 3.30 -13.44 7.69
C TYR A 62 3.96 -14.46 8.62
N ALA A 63 3.38 -15.67 8.75
CA ALA A 63 3.90 -16.68 9.65
C ALA A 63 5.37 -17.01 9.35
N THR A 64 6.21 -16.98 10.38
CA THR A 64 7.66 -17.26 10.30
C THR A 64 8.14 -18.17 11.42
N THR A 65 7.31 -18.43 12.43
CA THR A 65 7.58 -19.31 13.58
C THR A 65 6.40 -20.24 13.76
N GLU A 66 6.58 -21.38 14.43
CA GLU A 66 5.46 -22.30 14.69
C GLU A 66 4.36 -21.64 15.53
N GLU A 67 4.74 -20.80 16.49
CA GLU A 67 3.80 -20.08 17.35
C GLU A 67 2.82 -19.20 16.55
N ASN A 68 3.35 -18.39 15.60
CA ASN A 68 2.52 -17.45 14.85
C ASN A 68 1.77 -18.08 13.67
N THR A 69 1.99 -19.38 13.38
CA THR A 69 1.20 -20.11 12.35
C THR A 69 -0.26 -20.33 12.76
N THR A 70 -0.52 -20.35 14.08
CA THR A 70 -1.87 -20.57 14.63
C THR A 70 -2.73 -19.30 14.63
N GLU A 71 -2.13 -18.13 14.38
CA GLU A 71 -2.86 -16.87 14.32
C GLU A 71 -3.76 -16.83 13.07
N LEU A 72 -5.00 -16.42 13.28
CA LEU A 72 -5.95 -16.20 12.19
C LEU A 72 -5.77 -14.82 11.57
N CYS A 73 -5.86 -14.79 10.24
CA CYS A 73 -5.99 -13.61 9.42
C CYS A 73 -7.45 -13.38 9.05
N THR A 74 -7.88 -12.12 9.03
CA THR A 74 -9.25 -11.72 8.67
C THR A 74 -9.24 -10.70 7.53
N ASN A 75 -10.42 -10.19 7.17
CA ASN A 75 -10.60 -9.32 6.01
C ASN A 75 -9.90 -7.95 6.12
N ALA A 76 -9.74 -7.41 7.33
CA ALA A 76 -9.07 -6.14 7.58
C ALA A 76 -8.38 -6.09 8.95
N GLU A 77 -7.05 -6.01 8.94
CA GLU A 77 -6.21 -6.09 10.13
C GLU A 77 -5.30 -4.85 10.22
N VAL A 78 -5.02 -4.43 11.46
CA VAL A 78 -4.18 -3.27 11.75
C VAL A 78 -2.91 -3.74 12.44
N TYR A 79 -1.78 -3.33 11.88
CA TYR A 79 -0.44 -3.60 12.37
C TYR A 79 0.22 -2.30 12.82
N ALA A 80 1.11 -2.34 13.80
CA ALA A 80 1.83 -1.15 14.25
C ALA A 80 3.33 -1.39 14.45
N ALA A 81 4.11 -0.34 14.22
CA ALA A 81 5.51 -0.23 14.57
C ALA A 81 5.70 1.09 15.32
N PRO A 82 5.53 1.10 16.66
CA PRO A 82 5.62 2.31 17.47
C PRO A 82 6.96 3.04 17.31
N SER A 83 8.06 2.30 17.15
CA SER A 83 9.40 2.85 16.90
C SER A 83 9.52 3.72 15.64
N LYS A 84 8.58 3.58 14.70
CA LYS A 84 8.52 4.37 13.46
C LYS A 84 7.28 5.27 13.38
N GLN A 85 6.46 5.34 14.43
CA GLN A 85 5.15 6.00 14.42
C GLN A 85 4.32 5.62 13.19
N LEU A 86 4.32 4.33 12.85
CA LEU A 86 3.66 3.79 11.66
C LEU A 86 2.60 2.77 12.09
N ALA A 87 1.38 2.97 11.62
CA ALA A 87 0.35 1.95 11.62
C ALA A 87 0.05 1.57 10.17
N VAL A 88 -0.32 0.32 9.96
CA VAL A 88 -0.67 -0.21 8.65
C VAL A 88 -2.01 -0.91 8.75
N LEU A 89 -2.99 -0.45 7.96
CA LEU A 89 -4.22 -1.19 7.73
C LEU A 89 -4.02 -2.06 6.50
N GLN A 90 -4.11 -3.39 6.64
CA GLN A 90 -4.12 -4.34 5.53
C GLN A 90 -5.55 -4.78 5.25
N ILE A 91 -5.95 -4.79 3.97
CA ILE A 91 -7.26 -5.27 3.51
C ILE A 91 -7.03 -6.49 2.63
N ARG A 92 -7.68 -7.61 2.95
CA ARG A 92 -7.51 -8.90 2.25
C ARG A 92 -8.68 -9.30 1.37
N SER A 93 -9.82 -8.65 1.55
CA SER A 93 -11.06 -9.00 0.86
C SER A 93 -11.59 -7.87 0.01
N LEU A 94 -12.54 -8.20 -0.86
CA LEU A 94 -13.22 -7.25 -1.72
C LEU A 94 -14.26 -6.44 -0.96
N PHE A 95 -14.55 -5.25 -1.47
CA PHE A 95 -15.67 -4.45 -1.01
C PHE A 95 -17.00 -5.04 -1.43
N ILE A 96 -17.96 -5.06 -0.51
CA ILE A 96 -19.36 -5.35 -0.81
C ILE A 96 -19.92 -4.20 -1.66
N LYS A 97 -20.70 -4.55 -2.69
CA LYS A 97 -21.29 -3.58 -3.62
C LYS A 97 -22.02 -2.46 -2.86
N ASN A 98 -21.82 -1.21 -3.30
CA ASN A 98 -22.41 0.00 -2.73
C ASN A 98 -21.95 0.37 -1.29
N LYS A 99 -21.01 -0.36 -0.69
CA LYS A 99 -20.51 -0.05 0.67
C LYS A 99 -19.26 0.85 0.71
N TYR A 100 -18.70 1.22 -0.45
CA TYR A 100 -17.48 2.04 -0.55
C TYR A 100 -17.55 3.35 0.24
N ARG A 101 -18.67 4.09 0.13
CA ARG A 101 -18.87 5.36 0.83
C ARG A 101 -18.97 5.17 2.34
N SER A 102 -19.71 4.15 2.78
CA SER A 102 -19.83 3.77 4.20
C SER A 102 -18.47 3.44 4.80
N PHE A 103 -17.66 2.66 4.08
CA PHE A 103 -16.29 2.35 4.50
C PHE A 103 -15.44 3.61 4.61
N CYS A 104 -15.41 4.46 3.58
CA CYS A 104 -14.63 5.70 3.61
C CYS A 104 -15.02 6.60 4.79
N GLN A 105 -16.32 6.77 5.04
CA GLN A 105 -16.82 7.54 6.18
C GLN A 105 -16.36 6.94 7.52
N THR A 106 -16.47 5.62 7.68
CA THR A 106 -16.05 4.92 8.89
C THR A 106 -14.54 5.03 9.11
N LEU A 107 -13.74 4.83 8.06
CA LEU A 107 -12.29 4.93 8.07
C LEU A 107 -11.82 6.34 8.44
N LEU A 108 -12.35 7.37 7.78
CA LEU A 108 -11.96 8.75 8.05
C LEU A 108 -12.41 9.21 9.44
N SER A 109 -13.53 8.67 9.96
CA SER A 109 -13.95 8.92 11.34
C SER A 109 -13.00 8.28 12.34
N TRP A 110 -12.56 7.04 12.09
CA TRP A 110 -11.55 6.36 12.91
C TRP A 110 -10.20 7.08 12.90
N VAL A 111 -9.75 7.52 11.71
CA VAL A 111 -8.52 8.30 11.55
C VAL A 111 -8.55 9.57 12.40
N LYS A 112 -9.68 10.28 12.39
CA LYS A 112 -9.88 11.47 13.24
C LYS A 112 -9.94 11.11 14.71
N SER A 113 -10.66 10.07 15.10
CA SER A 113 -10.84 9.71 16.52
C SER A 113 -9.54 9.30 17.19
N CYS A 114 -8.65 8.59 16.49
CA CYS A 114 -7.36 8.16 17.03
C CYS A 114 -6.20 9.09 16.62
N SER A 115 -6.50 10.33 16.18
CA SER A 115 -5.55 11.44 15.98
C SER A 115 -4.34 11.16 15.08
N PHE A 116 -4.51 10.35 14.03
CA PHE A 116 -3.45 10.10 13.06
C PHE A 116 -2.97 11.41 12.40
N ALA A 117 -1.65 11.53 12.19
CA ALA A 117 -1.06 12.70 11.58
C ALA A 117 -1.41 12.83 10.09
N LYS A 118 -1.43 11.69 9.37
CA LYS A 118 -1.71 11.62 7.92
C LYS A 118 -1.99 10.20 7.47
N ILE A 119 -2.66 10.09 6.32
CA ILE A 119 -2.87 8.84 5.61
C ILE A 119 -1.92 8.79 4.39
N VAL A 120 -1.27 7.64 4.19
CA VAL A 120 -0.59 7.30 2.93
C VAL A 120 -1.33 6.12 2.30
N LEU A 121 -1.98 6.36 1.16
CA LEU A 121 -2.74 5.38 0.42
C LEU A 121 -1.88 4.81 -0.73
N LEU A 122 -1.63 3.51 -0.73
CA LEU A 122 -0.98 2.81 -1.84
C LEU A 122 -2.04 2.29 -2.81
N SER A 123 -2.02 2.77 -4.04
CA SER A 123 -3.02 2.47 -5.07
C SER A 123 -2.38 2.02 -6.38
N SER A 124 -3.22 1.51 -7.27
CA SER A 124 -2.90 1.27 -8.67
C SER A 124 -3.98 1.81 -9.60
N SER A 125 -3.67 1.85 -10.91
CA SER A 125 -4.59 2.24 -11.98
C SER A 125 -4.27 1.46 -13.27
N HIS A 126 -5.26 1.27 -14.14
CA HIS A 126 -5.06 0.53 -15.39
C HIS A 126 -4.01 1.19 -16.29
N ALA A 127 -2.96 0.45 -16.65
CA ALA A 127 -1.90 0.93 -17.52
C ALA A 127 -2.36 1.18 -18.96
N TYR A 128 -3.33 0.39 -19.45
CA TYR A 128 -3.86 0.50 -20.81
C TYR A 128 -4.78 1.72 -21.02
N GLN A 129 -5.09 2.47 -19.95
CA GLN A 129 -5.86 3.73 -20.02
C GLN A 129 -5.02 4.97 -19.73
N ARG A 130 -3.69 4.84 -19.80
CA ARG A 130 -2.78 5.99 -19.69
C ARG A 130 -2.91 6.90 -20.91
N ASN A 131 -2.83 8.21 -20.68
CA ASN A 131 -2.67 9.18 -21.75
C ASN A 131 -1.20 9.30 -22.20
N ASP A 132 -0.95 10.04 -23.28
CA ASP A 132 0.38 10.19 -23.86
C ASP A 132 1.40 10.77 -22.89
N GLN A 133 1.02 11.78 -22.09
CA GLN A 133 1.90 12.35 -21.06
C GLN A 133 2.28 11.29 -20.02
N GLN A 134 1.33 10.44 -19.67
CA GLN A 134 1.53 9.38 -18.71
C GLN A 134 2.47 8.32 -19.24
N LEU A 135 2.45 7.97 -20.54
CA LEU A 135 3.33 6.94 -21.14
C LEU A 135 4.83 7.27 -21.04
N HIS A 136 5.18 8.55 -20.94
CA HIS A 136 6.57 8.98 -20.83
C HIS A 136 7.12 8.82 -19.40
N GLY A 137 8.28 8.17 -19.26
CA GLY A 137 9.00 8.04 -17.99
C GLY A 137 8.39 7.02 -17.05
N THR A 138 8.47 7.28 -15.73
CA THR A 138 7.99 6.36 -14.70
C THR A 138 6.47 6.13 -14.76
N SER A 139 6.03 4.93 -14.41
CA SER A 139 4.62 4.56 -14.26
C SER A 139 4.07 4.84 -12.85
N LEU A 140 4.86 5.51 -12.01
CA LEU A 140 4.47 5.91 -10.67
C LEU A 140 3.98 7.36 -10.65
N ARG A 141 2.96 7.64 -9.84
CA ARG A 141 2.37 8.97 -9.61
C ARG A 141 2.08 9.19 -8.14
N TYR A 142 1.90 10.45 -7.76
CA TYR A 142 1.38 10.80 -6.44
C TYR A 142 0.21 11.80 -6.53
N LEU A 143 -0.55 11.90 -5.45
CA LEU A 143 -1.53 12.96 -5.18
C LEU A 143 -1.34 13.47 -3.77
N LEU A 144 -1.48 14.78 -3.56
CA LEU A 144 -1.47 15.40 -2.23
C LEU A 144 -2.80 16.08 -1.98
N SER A 145 -3.39 15.83 -0.81
CA SER A 145 -4.45 16.71 -0.31
C SER A 145 -3.87 18.10 0.00
N SER A 146 -4.67 19.15 -0.13
CA SER A 146 -4.26 20.51 0.25
C SER A 146 -3.74 20.61 1.69
N ALA A 147 -4.22 19.76 2.59
CA ALA A 147 -3.81 19.71 4.00
C ALA A 147 -2.35 19.23 4.22
N VAL A 148 -1.70 18.62 3.21
CA VAL A 148 -0.33 18.07 3.31
C VAL A 148 0.64 18.64 2.28
N GLU A 149 0.15 19.44 1.34
CA GLU A 149 0.93 19.99 0.22
C GLU A 149 2.13 20.81 0.71
N LYS A 150 1.92 21.73 1.66
CA LYS A 150 3.03 22.53 2.24
C LYS A 150 4.07 21.69 2.99
N ALA A 151 3.66 20.56 3.57
CA ALA A 151 4.54 19.74 4.39
C ALA A 151 5.37 18.74 3.55
N VAL A 152 4.83 18.29 2.42
CA VAL A 152 5.38 17.17 1.64
C VAL A 152 5.73 17.55 0.19
N GLY A 153 5.18 18.65 -0.34
CA GLY A 153 5.39 19.10 -1.73
C GLY A 153 6.87 19.26 -2.10
N ASP A 154 7.63 20.00 -1.28
CA ASP A 154 9.07 20.21 -1.51
C ASP A 154 9.88 18.91 -1.48
N GLN A 155 9.46 17.92 -0.68
CA GLN A 155 10.09 16.60 -0.66
C GLN A 155 9.77 15.83 -1.95
N MET A 156 8.53 15.87 -2.42
CA MET A 156 8.11 15.20 -3.66
C MET A 156 8.84 15.79 -4.87
N GLN A 157 9.01 17.11 -4.91
CA GLN A 157 9.78 17.79 -5.96
C GLN A 157 11.27 17.43 -5.91
N ARG A 158 11.90 17.42 -4.73
CA ARG A 158 13.30 17.00 -4.57
C ARG A 158 13.56 15.56 -5.00
N LEU A 159 12.58 14.68 -4.81
CA LEU A 159 12.62 13.29 -5.26
C LEU A 159 12.24 13.13 -6.76
N ASN A 160 12.08 14.23 -7.50
CA ASN A 160 11.70 14.28 -8.91
C ASN A 160 10.45 13.43 -9.22
N ARG A 161 9.45 13.51 -8.32
CA ARG A 161 8.22 12.73 -8.44
C ARG A 161 7.22 13.44 -9.34
N ARG A 162 6.42 12.64 -10.04
CA ARG A 162 5.35 13.16 -10.92
C ARG A 162 4.01 13.10 -10.21
N GLU A 163 3.36 14.25 -10.09
CA GLU A 163 1.98 14.31 -9.65
C GLU A 163 1.07 13.70 -10.73
N LEU A 164 -0.04 13.08 -10.32
CA LEU A 164 -1.02 12.56 -11.25
C LEU A 164 -1.67 13.70 -12.03
N GLU A 165 -1.65 13.56 -13.35
CA GLU A 165 -2.17 14.54 -14.27
C GLU A 165 -3.70 14.59 -14.20
N GLN A 166 -4.26 15.80 -14.19
CA GLN A 166 -5.70 15.99 -14.33
C GLN A 166 -6.09 15.99 -15.80
N THR A 167 -7.21 15.36 -16.13
CA THR A 167 -7.78 15.32 -17.48
C THR A 167 -9.14 15.99 -17.49
N ALA A 168 -9.54 16.53 -18.64
CA ALA A 168 -10.92 17.01 -18.81
C ALA A 168 -11.90 15.85 -18.56
N ALA A 169 -12.95 16.11 -17.77
CA ALA A 169 -13.99 15.12 -17.49
C ALA A 169 -14.66 14.64 -18.78
N PHE A 170 -14.90 15.58 -19.70
CA PHE A 170 -15.46 15.36 -21.03
C PHE A 170 -14.67 16.19 -22.05
N PRO A 171 -13.64 15.61 -22.69
CA PRO A 171 -12.85 16.30 -23.70
C PRO A 171 -13.74 16.90 -24.80
N GLY A 172 -13.62 18.20 -25.04
CA GLY A 172 -14.41 18.92 -26.05
C GLY A 172 -15.80 19.39 -25.61
N VAL A 173 -16.23 19.09 -24.37
CA VAL A 173 -17.52 19.54 -23.81
C VAL A 173 -17.33 20.45 -22.61
N THR A 174 -16.43 20.08 -21.69
CA THR A 174 -16.18 20.85 -20.45
C THR A 174 -14.70 20.89 -20.13
N ASP A 175 -14.20 22.05 -19.70
CA ASP A 175 -12.81 22.20 -19.22
C ASP A 175 -12.63 21.80 -17.74
N GLU A 176 -13.66 21.21 -17.11
CA GLU A 176 -13.56 20.69 -15.74
C GLU A 176 -12.50 19.61 -15.64
N LYS A 177 -11.43 19.92 -14.92
CA LYS A 177 -10.29 19.03 -14.70
C LYS A 177 -10.57 18.09 -13.53
N VAL A 178 -10.49 16.80 -13.79
CA VAL A 178 -10.70 15.75 -12.79
C VAL A 178 -9.52 14.78 -12.77
N PHE A 179 -9.27 14.20 -11.60
CA PHE A 179 -8.41 13.03 -11.51
C PHE A 179 -9.13 11.82 -12.08
N HIS A 180 -8.49 11.15 -13.04
CA HIS A 180 -8.97 9.92 -13.65
C HIS A 180 -8.10 8.75 -13.19
N ILE A 181 -8.69 7.82 -12.41
CA ILE A 181 -7.98 6.68 -11.80
C ILE A 181 -8.75 5.39 -12.08
N PRO A 182 -8.74 4.91 -13.32
CA PRO A 182 -9.49 3.71 -13.70
C PRO A 182 -8.92 2.46 -13.03
N GLY A 183 -9.81 1.62 -12.51
CA GLY A 183 -9.40 0.46 -11.70
C GLY A 183 -8.84 0.83 -10.32
N GLY A 184 -8.89 2.11 -9.92
CA GLY A 184 -8.37 2.61 -8.64
C GLY A 184 -9.21 2.29 -7.41
N GLY A 185 -10.30 1.52 -7.54
CA GLY A 185 -11.17 1.16 -6.42
C GLY A 185 -11.67 2.38 -5.65
N ILE A 186 -11.42 2.40 -4.33
CA ILE A 186 -11.85 3.51 -3.45
C ILE A 186 -11.00 4.78 -3.55
N THR A 187 -9.88 4.76 -4.27
CA THR A 187 -8.85 5.82 -4.22
C THR A 187 -9.41 7.21 -4.50
N LYS A 188 -10.15 7.40 -5.61
CA LYS A 188 -10.73 8.70 -5.96
C LYS A 188 -11.74 9.19 -4.91
N LEU A 189 -12.60 8.30 -4.44
CA LEU A 189 -13.62 8.60 -3.44
C LEU A 189 -12.97 9.00 -2.10
N LEU A 190 -12.06 8.17 -1.61
CA LEU A 190 -11.36 8.36 -0.34
C LEU A 190 -10.53 9.65 -0.36
N PHE A 191 -9.80 9.92 -1.44
CA PHE A 191 -9.04 11.16 -1.61
C PHE A 191 -9.94 12.39 -1.59
N THR A 192 -11.04 12.38 -2.35
CA THR A 192 -11.99 13.51 -2.41
C THR A 192 -12.64 13.78 -1.06
N GLU A 193 -13.09 12.73 -0.35
CA GLU A 193 -13.66 12.84 0.99
C GLU A 193 -12.62 13.34 2.01
N SER A 194 -11.36 12.91 1.89
CA SER A 194 -10.25 13.38 2.73
C SER A 194 -10.01 14.87 2.56
N CYS A 195 -9.92 15.34 1.31
CA CYS A 195 -9.78 16.77 0.99
C CYS A 195 -10.95 17.59 1.54
N THR A 196 -12.19 17.12 1.34
CA THR A 196 -13.40 17.79 1.85
C THR A 196 -13.41 17.89 3.38
N LYS A 197 -12.90 16.86 4.08
CA LYS A 197 -12.85 16.78 5.54
C LYS A 197 -11.58 17.39 6.16
N GLY A 198 -10.67 17.93 5.35
CA GLY A 198 -9.39 18.49 5.78
C GLY A 198 -8.43 17.45 6.38
N ILE A 199 -8.57 16.18 6.02
CA ILE A 199 -7.69 15.11 6.52
C ILE A 199 -6.45 15.02 5.62
N PRO A 200 -5.22 15.10 6.19
CA PRO A 200 -3.98 14.98 5.42
C PRO A 200 -3.86 13.61 4.76
N MET A 201 -3.84 13.58 3.42
CA MET A 201 -3.73 12.35 2.64
C MET A 201 -2.72 12.50 1.51
N ILE A 202 -1.88 11.48 1.36
CA ILE A 202 -0.98 11.26 0.24
C ILE A 202 -1.43 9.99 -0.45
N VAL A 203 -1.58 10.00 -1.78
CA VAL A 203 -1.75 8.78 -2.58
C VAL A 203 -0.45 8.52 -3.32
N LEU A 204 0.07 7.30 -3.25
CA LEU A 204 1.11 6.81 -4.14
C LEU A 204 0.49 5.78 -5.06
N LEU A 205 0.68 5.95 -6.37
CA LEU A 205 -0.04 5.21 -7.38
C LEU A 205 0.90 4.59 -8.41
N LYS A 206 0.65 3.33 -8.79
CA LYS A 206 1.32 2.64 -9.89
C LYS A 206 0.35 2.31 -11.02
N PHE A 207 0.68 2.66 -12.26
CA PHE A 207 -0.02 2.10 -13.41
C PHE A 207 0.43 0.66 -13.65
N CYS A 208 -0.52 -0.28 -13.71
CA CYS A 208 -0.24 -1.71 -13.94
C CYS A 208 -1.33 -2.38 -14.78
N SER A 209 -1.02 -3.59 -15.24
CA SER A 209 -1.98 -4.55 -15.82
C SER A 209 -2.20 -5.68 -14.81
N GLU A 210 -3.32 -6.40 -14.93
CA GLU A 210 -3.55 -7.61 -14.14
C GLU A 210 -2.52 -8.71 -14.48
N GLY A 211 -2.20 -9.57 -13.52
CA GLY A 211 -1.28 -10.70 -13.70
C GLY A 211 -0.36 -10.88 -12.49
N ASP A 212 0.90 -11.25 -12.74
CA ASP A 212 1.93 -11.23 -11.70
C ASP A 212 2.37 -9.80 -11.43
N ASN A 213 1.81 -9.21 -10.37
CA ASN A 213 2.13 -7.86 -9.95
C ASN A 213 3.15 -7.80 -8.80
N ILE A 214 3.88 -8.88 -8.51
CA ILE A 214 5.01 -8.83 -7.58
C ILE A 214 6.02 -7.72 -7.96
N PRO A 215 6.44 -7.57 -9.23
CA PRO A 215 7.38 -6.51 -9.60
C PRO A 215 6.79 -5.11 -9.41
N ASP A 216 5.50 -4.92 -9.70
CA ASP A 216 4.82 -3.64 -9.50
C ASP A 216 4.69 -3.28 -8.02
N ALA A 217 4.45 -4.28 -7.16
CA ALA A 217 4.38 -4.10 -5.72
C ALA A 217 5.73 -3.73 -5.12
N LEU A 218 6.81 -4.39 -5.56
CA LEU A 218 8.18 -4.03 -5.20
C LEU A 218 8.51 -2.59 -5.64
N ALA A 219 8.17 -2.21 -6.87
CA ALA A 219 8.39 -0.86 -7.37
C ALA A 219 7.61 0.20 -6.56
N LEU A 220 6.36 -0.10 -6.19
CA LEU A 220 5.55 0.80 -5.35
C LEU A 220 6.08 0.88 -3.91
N ALA A 221 6.58 -0.23 -3.36
CA ALA A 221 7.21 -0.26 -2.04
C ALA A 221 8.55 0.50 -2.03
N ASP A 222 9.40 0.34 -3.04
CA ASP A 222 10.62 1.13 -3.22
C ASP A 222 10.29 2.63 -3.36
N TYR A 223 9.26 2.96 -4.14
CA TYR A 223 8.76 4.34 -4.26
C TYR A 223 8.24 4.89 -2.92
N LEU A 224 7.67 4.07 -2.04
CA LEU A 224 7.35 4.51 -0.68
C LEU A 224 8.62 4.71 0.16
N ASN A 225 9.57 3.78 0.08
CA ASN A 225 10.77 3.74 0.92
C ASN A 225 11.81 4.82 0.57
N GLU A 226 11.90 5.24 -0.68
CA GLU A 226 12.72 6.41 -1.07
C GLU A 226 12.31 7.67 -0.32
N TRP A 227 11.02 7.79 0.00
CA TRP A 227 10.49 8.91 0.77
C TRP A 227 10.59 8.67 2.29
N LEU A 228 10.09 7.52 2.76
CA LEU A 228 9.93 7.28 4.20
C LEU A 228 11.13 6.61 4.87
N GLN A 229 12.07 6.06 4.10
CA GLN A 229 13.26 5.38 4.58
C GLN A 229 12.94 4.32 5.66
N LEU A 230 11.88 3.54 5.43
CA LEU A 230 11.39 2.51 6.35
C LEU A 230 12.45 1.45 6.63
N THR A 231 13.28 1.16 5.62
CA THR A 231 14.38 0.19 5.64
C THR A 231 15.69 0.86 5.27
N ALA A 232 16.81 0.34 5.79
CA ALA A 232 18.14 0.84 5.42
C ALA A 232 18.36 0.69 3.89
N ASN A 233 18.88 1.75 3.26
CA ASN A 233 19.29 1.66 1.88
C ASN A 233 20.56 0.80 1.79
N GLN A 234 20.48 -0.38 1.17
CA GLN A 234 21.68 -1.07 0.71
C GLN A 234 22.26 -0.30 -0.48
N VAL A 235 22.90 0.85 -0.21
CA VAL A 235 23.77 1.49 -1.19
C VAL A 235 25.03 0.62 -1.26
N LYS A 236 25.07 -0.31 -2.23
CA LYS A 236 26.36 -0.84 -2.68
C LYS A 236 27.06 0.30 -3.43
N VAL A 237 27.93 1.02 -2.73
CA VAL A 237 29.04 1.72 -3.39
C VAL A 237 29.89 0.61 -4.00
N CYS A 238 29.74 0.36 -5.30
CA CYS A 238 30.68 -0.47 -6.03
C CYS A 238 32.02 0.27 -6.05
N GLN A 239 32.92 -0.07 -5.12
CA GLN A 239 34.33 0.21 -5.33
C GLN A 239 34.81 -0.65 -6.50
N PRO A 240 35.61 -0.10 -7.44
CA PRO A 240 36.16 -0.88 -8.53
C PRO A 240 37.33 -1.71 -7.99
N THR A 241 37.06 -2.89 -7.45
CA THR A 241 38.10 -3.88 -7.24
C THR A 241 38.09 -4.85 -8.41
N VAL A 242 39.09 -4.64 -9.26
CA VAL A 242 39.61 -5.62 -10.21
C VAL A 242 39.86 -6.91 -9.43
N ASN A 243 39.18 -7.99 -9.79
CA ASN A 243 39.70 -9.36 -9.89
C ASN A 243 38.56 -10.31 -10.28
N MET A 244 38.67 -10.83 -11.50
CA MET A 244 38.02 -12.05 -11.94
C MET A 244 38.53 -13.19 -11.05
N GLU A 245 37.63 -13.91 -10.39
CA GLU A 245 37.63 -15.39 -10.38
C GLU A 245 36.37 -15.93 -9.68
N SER A 246 35.94 -17.07 -10.19
CA SER A 246 34.67 -17.76 -9.99
C SER A 246 34.24 -17.95 -8.52
N CYS A 247 32.98 -17.64 -8.22
CA CYS A 247 32.15 -18.37 -7.25
C CYS A 247 30.68 -17.96 -7.40
N SER A 248 29.79 -18.94 -7.24
CA SER A 248 28.33 -18.85 -7.27
C SER A 248 27.76 -17.52 -6.75
N SER A 249 26.94 -16.87 -7.57
CA SER A 249 26.21 -15.63 -7.28
C SER A 249 25.65 -15.64 -5.85
N PRO A 250 26.10 -14.77 -4.92
CA PRO A 250 25.38 -14.58 -3.69
C PRO A 250 24.03 -13.97 -4.07
N ALA A 251 22.95 -14.72 -3.84
CA ALA A 251 21.59 -14.27 -4.06
C ALA A 251 21.45 -12.85 -3.49
N LYS A 252 21.21 -11.86 -4.37
CA LYS A 252 21.00 -10.47 -3.97
C LYS A 252 19.92 -10.48 -2.89
N SER A 253 20.27 -10.19 -1.64
CA SER A 253 19.26 -10.09 -0.57
C SER A 253 18.31 -8.96 -0.96
N SER A 254 17.09 -9.31 -1.35
CA SER A 254 16.04 -8.32 -1.59
C SER A 254 15.88 -7.47 -0.33
N ARG A 255 15.88 -6.13 -0.48
CA ARG A 255 15.54 -5.18 0.59
C ARG A 255 14.27 -5.60 1.34
N TRP A 256 13.31 -6.13 0.59
CA TRP A 256 12.00 -6.46 1.08
C TRP A 256 11.93 -7.95 1.43
N LYS A 257 11.48 -8.23 2.66
CA LYS A 257 11.17 -9.57 3.12
C LYS A 257 9.82 -10.00 2.54
N ILE A 258 9.86 -10.99 1.66
CA ILE A 258 8.65 -11.57 1.06
C ILE A 258 7.82 -12.30 2.14
N PRO A 259 6.52 -12.02 2.28
CA PRO A 259 5.63 -12.74 3.19
C PRO A 259 5.60 -14.24 2.89
N SER A 260 5.41 -15.07 3.92
CA SER A 260 5.34 -16.52 3.76
C SER A 260 4.17 -16.97 2.90
N SER A 261 3.05 -16.24 2.92
CA SER A 261 1.88 -16.49 2.05
C SER A 261 2.20 -16.46 0.55
N TRP A 262 3.21 -15.71 0.12
CA TRP A 262 3.55 -15.60 -1.31
C TRP A 262 4.24 -16.86 -1.86
N LYS A 263 4.72 -17.77 -0.99
CA LYS A 263 5.36 -19.04 -1.39
C LYS A 263 4.44 -19.91 -2.26
N LEU A 264 3.13 -19.81 -2.06
CA LEU A 264 2.11 -20.60 -2.76
C LEU A 264 1.25 -19.76 -3.71
N LEU A 265 1.74 -18.60 -4.16
CA LEU A 265 1.00 -17.73 -5.09
C LEU A 265 0.61 -18.46 -6.38
N TYR A 266 1.47 -19.37 -6.83
CA TYR A 266 1.27 -20.22 -8.01
C TYR A 266 0.74 -21.63 -7.68
N GLY A 267 0.18 -21.79 -6.47
CA GLY A 267 -0.26 -23.08 -5.95
C GLY A 267 0.86 -23.89 -5.30
N SER A 268 0.47 -24.97 -4.63
CA SER A 268 1.42 -26.03 -4.27
C SER A 268 1.88 -26.74 -5.54
N GLY A 269 3.12 -27.22 -5.56
CA GLY A 269 3.60 -28.10 -6.63
C GLY A 269 2.64 -29.26 -6.85
N LEU A 270 2.63 -29.80 -8.07
CA LEU A 270 1.80 -30.96 -8.39
C LEU A 270 2.09 -32.08 -7.40
N PRO A 271 1.05 -32.71 -6.81
CA PRO A 271 1.24 -33.86 -5.95
C PRO A 271 2.14 -34.89 -6.64
N PRO A 272 3.22 -35.36 -6.01
CA PRO A 272 4.11 -36.37 -6.61
C PRO A 272 3.36 -37.63 -7.04
N ALA A 273 2.23 -37.93 -6.38
CA ALA A 273 1.35 -39.05 -6.71
C ALA A 273 0.62 -38.93 -8.06
N LEU A 274 0.68 -37.79 -8.75
CA LEU A 274 0.13 -37.60 -10.09
C LEU A 274 1.14 -37.92 -11.22
N PHE A 275 2.37 -38.29 -10.89
CA PHE A 275 3.43 -38.66 -11.83
C PHE A 275 4.01 -40.05 -11.53
#